data_AF-A0A8T3NAL1-F1
#
_entry.id   AF-A0A8T3NAL1-F1
#
_cell.length_a   1.000
_cell.length_b   1.000
_cell.length_c   1.000
_cell.angle_alpha   90.00
_cell.angle_beta   90.00
_cell.angle_gamma   90.00
#
_symmetry.space_group_name_H-M   'P 1'
#
loop_
_entity.id
_entity.type
_entity.pdbx_description
1 polymer ?
#
loop_
_entity_poly.entity_id
_entity_poly.type
_entity_poly.pdbx_seq_one_letter_code
_entity_poly.pdbx_strand_id
1 'polypeptide(L)'
;VQTGTNANARSLRNFPMQANGAEMLRLACCMLVEAGIKVCAPVHDAVLIEAPLSGLAEAITTAQAIMSQASAIVLDGFRLRSGVEVFRYPERYMDERGVRMWGTVQGLLGELESSDTRASARTRPAHECNATCSSMCTRPI
;
A
#
# COMPACT_ATOMS: atom_id res chain seq x y z
N VAL A 1 -6.03 -33.04 -3.89
CA VAL A 1 -4.86 -32.39 -4.52
C VAL A 1 -4.39 -33.28 -5.66
N GLN A 2 -4.45 -32.79 -6.90
CA GLN A 2 -3.89 -33.51 -8.06
C GLN A 2 -2.42 -33.12 -8.20
N THR A 3 -1.52 -34.08 -8.34
CA THR A 3 -0.08 -33.85 -8.47
C THR A 3 0.46 -34.51 -9.73
N GLY A 4 1.27 -33.79 -10.49
CA GLY A 4 1.99 -34.36 -11.64
C GLY A 4 3.05 -35.39 -11.21
N THR A 5 3.66 -36.05 -12.19
CA THR A 5 4.58 -37.20 -12.00
C THR A 5 5.86 -36.88 -11.24
N ASN A 6 6.30 -35.61 -11.18
CA ASN A 6 7.52 -35.16 -10.50
C ASN A 6 7.26 -34.04 -9.49
N ALA A 7 6.21 -34.17 -8.67
CA ALA A 7 5.86 -33.14 -7.70
C ALA A 7 6.91 -33.01 -6.57
N ASN A 8 7.33 -31.78 -6.27
CA ASN A 8 8.27 -31.51 -5.18
C ASN A 8 7.60 -31.77 -3.82
N ALA A 9 8.11 -32.79 -3.11
CA ALA A 9 7.58 -33.21 -1.82
C ALA A 9 7.61 -32.12 -0.73
N ARG A 10 8.50 -31.12 -0.83
CA ARG A 10 8.54 -29.97 0.10
C ARG A 10 7.38 -29.01 -0.18
N SER A 11 7.14 -28.70 -1.45
CA SER A 11 6.05 -27.83 -1.87
C SER A 11 4.68 -28.41 -1.52
N LEU A 12 4.49 -29.72 -1.72
CA LEU A 12 3.22 -30.39 -1.37
C LEU A 12 2.92 -30.35 0.13
N ARG A 13 3.94 -30.46 0.98
CA ARG A 13 3.78 -30.38 2.44
C ARG A 13 3.53 -28.94 2.92
N ASN A 14 4.15 -27.97 2.27
CA ASN A 14 4.04 -26.57 2.63
C ASN A 14 2.77 -25.90 2.08
N PHE A 15 2.25 -26.37 0.94
CA PHE A 15 1.11 -25.78 0.26
C PHE A 15 -0.13 -25.63 1.16
N PRO A 16 -0.60 -26.65 1.91
CA PRO A 16 -1.76 -26.49 2.77
C PRO A 16 -1.59 -25.38 3.80
N MET A 17 -0.38 -25.26 4.37
CA MET A 17 -0.08 -24.26 5.39
C MET A 17 -0.12 -22.84 4.79
N GLN A 18 0.49 -22.64 3.61
CA GLN A 18 0.47 -21.34 2.94
C GLN A 18 -0.91 -20.99 2.35
N ALA A 19 -1.61 -21.96 1.78
CA ALA A 19 -2.93 -21.76 1.18
C ALA A 19 -3.96 -21.36 2.25
N ASN A 20 -3.96 -22.03 3.40
CA ASN A 20 -4.82 -21.63 4.53
C ASN A 20 -4.45 -20.24 5.05
N GLY A 21 -3.16 -19.92 5.12
CA GLY A 21 -2.67 -18.57 5.44
C GLY A 21 -3.23 -17.50 4.50
N ALA A 22 -3.13 -17.74 3.19
CA ALA A 22 -3.63 -16.83 2.17
C ALA A 22 -5.16 -16.69 2.23
N GLU A 23 -5.90 -17.78 2.48
CA GLU A 23 -7.35 -17.75 2.58
C GLU A 23 -7.83 -16.98 3.82
N MET A 24 -7.17 -17.16 4.97
CA MET A 24 -7.45 -16.35 6.17
C MET A 24 -7.25 -14.86 5.89
N LEU A 25 -6.15 -14.49 5.22
CA LEU A 25 -5.88 -13.09 4.90
C LEU A 25 -6.89 -12.51 3.91
N ARG A 26 -7.29 -13.30 2.89
CA ARG A 26 -8.32 -12.91 1.93
C ARG A 26 -9.66 -12.62 2.63
N LEU A 27 -10.11 -13.52 3.50
CA LEU A 27 -11.34 -13.34 4.28
C LEU A 27 -11.25 -12.13 5.21
N ALA A 28 -10.12 -11.96 5.92
CA ALA A 28 -9.90 -10.82 6.78
C ALA A 28 -10.01 -9.50 6.00
N CYS A 29 -9.40 -9.39 4.82
CA CYS A 29 -9.52 -8.20 3.98
C CYS A 29 -10.98 -7.88 3.60
N CYS A 30 -11.77 -8.88 3.20
CA CYS A 30 -13.19 -8.67 2.88
C CYS A 30 -13.96 -8.15 4.11
N MET A 31 -13.81 -8.82 5.25
CA MET A 31 -14.51 -8.47 6.49
C MET A 31 -14.09 -7.10 7.03
N LEU A 32 -12.81 -6.72 6.90
CA LEU A 32 -12.31 -5.40 7.29
C LEU A 32 -12.98 -4.29 6.48
N VAL A 33 -13.06 -4.47 5.16
CA VAL A 33 -13.73 -3.51 4.26
C VAL A 33 -15.21 -3.40 4.58
N GLU A 34 -15.88 -4.52 4.83
CA GLU A 34 -17.30 -4.55 5.24
C GLU A 34 -17.53 -3.86 6.60
N ALA A 35 -16.57 -3.92 7.51
CA ALA A 35 -16.60 -3.22 8.79
C ALA A 35 -16.24 -1.71 8.68
N GLY A 36 -16.02 -1.20 7.47
CA GLY A 36 -15.67 0.20 7.23
C GLY A 36 -14.21 0.56 7.57
N ILE A 37 -13.35 -0.43 7.80
CA ILE A 37 -11.92 -0.21 8.01
C ILE A 37 -11.25 0.02 6.65
N LYS A 38 -10.49 1.13 6.54
CA LYS A 38 -9.72 1.42 5.34
C LYS A 38 -8.49 0.51 5.26
N VAL A 39 -8.57 -0.50 4.41
CA VAL A 39 -7.46 -1.40 4.08
C VAL A 39 -6.61 -0.80 2.98
N CYS A 40 -5.32 -0.62 3.24
CA CYS A 40 -4.36 -0.13 2.25
C CYS A 40 -3.80 -1.26 1.40
N ALA A 41 -3.26 -2.31 2.05
CA ALA A 41 -2.69 -3.45 1.36
C ALA A 41 -2.51 -4.67 2.30
N PRO A 42 -2.61 -5.90 1.79
CA PRO A 42 -2.04 -7.08 2.45
C PRO A 42 -0.50 -7.07 2.30
N VAL A 43 0.21 -7.42 3.37
CA VAL A 43 1.68 -7.50 3.41
C VAL A 43 2.08 -8.81 4.06
N HIS A 44 2.50 -9.79 3.26
CA HIS A 44 2.77 -11.16 3.71
C HIS A 44 1.56 -11.78 4.45
N ASP A 45 1.62 -11.88 5.78
CA ASP A 45 0.59 -12.38 6.68
C ASP A 45 -0.08 -11.28 7.51
N ALA A 46 0.22 -10.01 7.22
CA ALA A 46 -0.35 -8.83 7.87
C ALA A 46 -1.24 -8.02 6.91
N VAL A 47 -2.06 -7.13 7.49
CA VAL A 47 -2.85 -6.15 6.75
C VAL A 47 -2.45 -4.75 7.22
N LEU A 48 -2.10 -3.88 6.26
CA LEU A 48 -1.90 -2.46 6.51
C LEU A 48 -3.24 -1.74 6.45
N ILE A 49 -3.63 -1.10 7.55
CA ILE A 49 -4.85 -0.29 7.66
C ILE A 49 -4.51 1.17 7.93
N GLU A 50 -5.41 2.07 7.57
CA GLU A 50 -5.31 3.50 7.83
C GLU A 50 -6.54 3.99 8.58
N ALA A 51 -6.34 4.82 9.60
CA ALA A 51 -7.43 5.45 10.34
C ALA A 51 -7.01 6.82 10.89
N PRO A 52 -7.97 7.74 11.13
CA PRO A 52 -7.71 8.98 11.85
C PRO A 52 -7.11 8.70 13.25
N LEU A 53 -6.22 9.56 13.73
CA LEU A 53 -5.56 9.36 15.03
C LEU A 53 -6.55 9.25 16.20
N SER A 54 -7.69 9.94 16.12
CA SER A 54 -8.75 9.87 17.14
C SER A 54 -9.45 8.51 17.20
N GLY A 55 -9.53 7.78 16.08
CA GLY A 55 -10.19 6.47 15.97
C GLY A 55 -9.24 5.29 15.81
N LEU A 56 -7.92 5.53 15.84
CA LEU A 56 -6.92 4.51 15.51
C LEU A 56 -6.97 3.31 16.45
N ALA A 57 -7.16 3.54 17.75
CA ALA A 57 -7.23 2.45 18.73
C ALA A 57 -8.43 1.52 18.48
N GLU A 58 -9.60 2.08 18.19
CA GLU A 58 -10.82 1.33 17.86
C GLU A 58 -10.66 0.57 16.55
N ALA A 59 -10.07 1.21 15.52
CA ALA A 59 -9.77 0.56 14.25
C ALA A 59 -8.82 -0.63 14.43
N ILE A 60 -7.78 -0.49 15.26
CA ILE A 60 -6.86 -1.59 15.62
C ILE A 60 -7.61 -2.73 16.30
N THR A 61 -8.40 -2.44 17.34
CA THR A 61 -9.16 -3.47 18.08
C THR A 61 -10.11 -4.23 17.16
N THR A 62 -10.85 -3.50 16.31
CA THR A 62 -11.77 -4.09 15.34
C THR A 62 -11.02 -4.95 14.34
N ALA A 63 -9.90 -4.47 13.81
CA ALA A 63 -9.10 -5.21 12.85
C ALA A 63 -8.53 -6.51 13.44
N GLN A 64 -8.01 -6.47 14.67
CA GLN A 64 -7.52 -7.67 15.36
C GLN A 64 -8.64 -8.68 15.61
N ALA A 65 -9.83 -8.22 16.00
CA ALA A 65 -10.99 -9.10 16.19
C ALA A 65 -11.39 -9.79 14.88
N ILE A 66 -11.39 -9.05 13.77
CA ILE A 66 -11.69 -9.58 12.44
C ILE A 66 -10.63 -10.58 11.98
N MET A 67 -9.34 -10.28 12.13
CA MET A 67 -8.27 -11.23 11.81
C MET A 67 -8.38 -12.53 12.63
N SER A 68 -8.71 -12.42 13.92
CA SER A 68 -8.96 -13.56 14.80
C SER A 68 -10.18 -14.37 14.37
N GLN A 69 -11.24 -13.70 13.91
CA GLN A 69 -12.43 -14.37 13.40
C GLN A 69 -12.17 -15.08 12.06
N ALA A 70 -11.42 -14.45 11.15
CA ALA A 70 -11.05 -15.04 9.87
C ALA A 70 -10.26 -16.35 10.08
N SER A 71 -9.36 -16.39 11.06
CA SER A 71 -8.65 -17.64 11.37
C SER A 71 -9.57 -18.72 11.91
N ALA A 72 -10.53 -18.37 12.78
CA ALA A 72 -11.49 -19.33 13.31
C ALA A 72 -12.38 -19.94 12.21
N ILE A 73 -12.74 -19.16 11.18
CA ILE A 73 -13.52 -19.68 10.05
C ILE A 73 -12.75 -20.74 9.28
N VAL A 74 -11.44 -20.53 9.05
CA VAL A 74 -10.61 -21.44 8.25
C VAL A 74 -10.08 -22.63 9.06
N LEU A 75 -9.83 -22.43 10.36
CA LEU A 75 -9.16 -23.39 11.25
C LEU A 75 -10.12 -24.06 12.24
N ASP A 76 -11.37 -24.28 11.83
CA ASP A 76 -12.38 -25.01 12.62
C ASP A 76 -12.54 -24.48 14.06
N GLY A 77 -12.71 -23.16 14.16
CA GLY A 77 -12.88 -22.43 15.43
C GLY A 77 -11.58 -21.97 16.09
N PHE A 78 -10.40 -22.39 15.60
CA PHE A 78 -9.13 -21.98 16.19
C PHE A 78 -8.76 -20.52 15.88
N ARG A 79 -8.51 -19.74 16.94
CA ARG A 79 -8.24 -18.30 16.86
C ARG A 79 -6.76 -17.99 16.96
N LEU A 80 -6.22 -17.36 15.91
CA LEU A 80 -4.87 -16.82 15.89
C LEU A 80 -4.85 -15.43 16.54
N ARG A 81 -3.67 -15.08 17.07
CA ARG A 81 -3.36 -13.74 17.59
C ARG A 81 -2.55 -12.99 16.54
N SER A 82 -2.84 -11.71 16.37
CA SER A 82 -2.05 -10.81 15.53
C SER A 82 -1.32 -9.77 16.39
N GLY A 83 -0.06 -9.52 16.04
CA GLY A 83 0.67 -8.35 16.54
C GLY A 83 0.17 -7.07 15.87
N VAL A 84 0.51 -5.93 16.47
CA VAL A 84 0.18 -4.61 15.92
C VAL A 84 1.42 -3.75 15.98
N GLU A 85 1.74 -3.13 14.85
CA GLU A 85 2.75 -2.10 14.75
C GLU A 85 2.05 -0.81 14.30
N VAL A 86 2.33 0.30 15.00
CA VAL A 86 1.59 1.56 14.81
C VAL A 86 2.57 2.65 14.41
N PHE A 87 2.31 3.27 13.26
CA PHE A 87 3.04 4.43 12.76
C PHE A 87 2.14 5.65 12.82
N ARG A 88 2.55 6.68 13.56
CA ARG A 88 1.78 7.93 13.65
C ARG A 88 2.50 8.99 12.85
N TYR A 89 1.77 9.73 12.03
CA TYR A 89 2.34 10.91 11.36
C TYR A 89 3.06 11.81 12.38
N PRO A 90 4.30 12.26 12.10
CA PRO A 90 5.01 12.22 10.82
C PRO A 90 5.85 10.97 10.53
N GLU A 91 5.84 9.96 11.40
CA GLU A 91 6.54 8.69 11.21
C GLU A 91 5.97 7.92 10.00
N ARG A 92 6.83 7.10 9.36
CA ARG A 92 6.46 6.27 8.20
C ARG A 92 6.99 4.86 8.40
N TYR A 93 6.24 3.87 7.91
CA TYR A 93 6.73 2.52 7.77
C TYR A 93 7.90 2.47 6.79
N MET A 94 8.99 1.79 7.16
CA MET A 94 10.15 1.59 6.29
C MET A 94 10.73 0.20 6.51
N ASP A 95 10.63 -0.67 5.50
CA ASP A 95 11.31 -1.97 5.50
C ASP A 95 12.83 -1.75 5.38
N GLU A 96 13.62 -2.41 6.23
CA GLU A 96 15.08 -2.28 6.26
C GLU A 96 15.72 -2.58 4.89
N ARG A 97 15.17 -3.52 4.12
CA ARG A 97 15.64 -3.87 2.77
C ARG A 97 15.33 -2.75 1.77
N GLY A 98 14.28 -1.98 2.01
CA GLY A 98 13.82 -0.88 1.16
C GLY A 98 14.60 0.42 1.33
N VAL A 99 15.31 0.60 2.45
CA VAL A 99 16.03 1.86 2.79
C VAL A 99 16.97 2.31 1.69
N ARG A 100 17.79 1.40 1.15
CA ARG A 100 18.75 1.75 0.09
C ARG A 100 18.05 2.23 -1.19
N MET A 101 17.05 1.49 -1.64
CA MET A 101 16.30 1.84 -2.85
C MET A 101 15.60 3.19 -2.69
N TRP A 102 14.97 3.41 -1.54
CA TRP A 102 14.31 4.67 -1.22
C TRP A 102 15.30 5.85 -1.23
N GLY A 103 16.46 5.70 -0.59
CA GLY A 103 17.51 6.71 -0.60
C GLY A 103 18.00 7.04 -2.01
N THR A 104 18.19 6.02 -2.86
CA THR A 104 18.56 6.22 -4.27
C THR A 104 17.48 7.00 -5.04
N VAL A 105 16.21 6.63 -4.91
CA VAL A 105 15.11 7.31 -5.60
C VAL A 105 14.97 8.76 -5.14
N GLN A 106 15.03 9.01 -3.83
CA GLN A 106 14.96 10.37 -3.26
C GLN A 106 16.15 11.24 -3.72
N GLY A 107 17.35 10.67 -3.79
CA GLY A 107 18.52 11.35 -4.34
C GLY A 107 18.32 11.77 -5.80
N LEU A 108 17.88 10.82 -6.65
CA LEU A 108 17.60 11.09 -8.06
C LEU A 108 16.50 12.14 -8.24
N LEU A 109 15.45 12.10 -7.41
CA LEU A 109 14.36 13.08 -7.48
C LEU A 109 14.87 14.49 -7.14
N GLY A 110 15.68 14.63 -6.08
CA GLY A 110 16.28 15.92 -5.72
C GLY A 110 17.21 16.48 -6.80
N GLU A 111 17.97 15.61 -7.47
CA GLU A 111 18.80 16.01 -8.61
C GLU A 111 17.94 16.55 -9.78
N LEU A 112 16.83 15.88 -10.09
CA LEU A 112 15.91 16.32 -11.14
C LEU A 112 15.22 17.65 -10.79
N GLU A 113 14.70 17.79 -9.58
CA GLU A 113 14.08 19.04 -9.11
C GLU A 113 15.08 20.22 -9.14
N SER A 114 16.34 19.96 -8.79
CA SER A 114 17.41 20.97 -8.87
C SER A 114 17.80 21.32 -10.31
N SER A 115 17.67 20.36 -11.24
CA SER A 115 17.98 20.53 -12.66
C SER A 115 16.87 21.29 -13.39
N ASP A 116 15.60 21.03 -13.07
CA ASP A 116 14.45 21.79 -13.57
C ASP A 116 14.49 23.25 -13.10
N THR A 117 14.90 23.48 -11.84
CA THR A 117 15.07 24.84 -11.31
C THR A 117 16.16 25.61 -12.07
N ARG A 118 17.23 24.94 -12.50
CA ARG A 118 18.31 25.55 -13.33
C ARG A 118 17.92 25.75 -14.79
N ALA A 119 17.02 24.92 -15.34
CA ALA A 119 16.48 25.07 -16.69
C ALA A 119 15.44 26.21 -16.76
N SER A 120 14.55 26.32 -15.77
CA SER A 120 13.57 27.40 -15.65
C SER A 120 14.22 28.77 -15.37
N ALA A 121 15.38 28.81 -14.69
CA ALA A 121 16.13 30.06 -14.48
C ALA A 121 16.83 30.57 -15.76
N ARG A 122 16.91 29.78 -16.83
CA ARG A 122 17.45 30.19 -18.14
C ARG A 122 16.38 30.67 -19.11
N THR A 123 15.11 30.53 -18.78
CA THR A 123 14.02 31.07 -19.60
C THR A 123 13.87 32.56 -19.28
N ARG A 124 14.35 33.42 -20.19
CA ARG A 124 14.03 34.86 -20.19
C ARG A 124 12.50 35.04 -20.10
N PRO A 125 11.99 36.12 -19.48
CA PRO A 125 10.57 36.38 -19.46
C PRO A 125 10.10 36.56 -20.91
N ALA A 126 9.31 35.61 -21.40
CA ALA A 126 8.64 35.71 -22.68
C ALA A 126 7.39 36.58 -22.52
N HIS A 127 7.56 37.86 -22.20
CA HIS A 127 6.52 38.85 -22.50
C HIS A 127 7.03 40.30 -22.49
N GLU A 128 7.74 40.68 -23.55
CA GLU A 128 7.63 42.03 -24.09
C GLU A 128 7.44 41.91 -25.61
N CYS A 129 6.18 41.90 -26.04
CA CYS A 129 5.82 42.27 -27.40
C CYS A 129 4.48 43.01 -27.35
N ASN A 130 4.59 44.33 -27.28
CA ASN A 130 3.56 45.24 -27.75
C ASN A 130 3.37 45.02 -29.26
N ALA A 131 2.17 44.62 -29.68
CA ALA A 131 1.43 45.17 -30.83
C ALA A 131 0.31 44.19 -31.24
N THR A 132 -0.93 44.59 -30.94
CA THR A 132 -2.12 44.46 -31.81
C THR A 132 -2.17 43.30 -32.81
N CYS A 133 -3.09 42.34 -32.60
CA CYS A 133 -4.17 42.10 -33.56
C CYS A 133 -5.26 41.22 -32.93
N SER A 134 -6.49 41.51 -33.30
CA SER A 134 -7.74 41.06 -32.70
C SER A 134 -8.18 39.68 -33.21
N SER A 135 -9.16 39.14 -32.47
CA SER A 135 -10.22 38.23 -32.91
C SER A 135 -10.00 36.71 -32.83
N MET A 136 -10.80 36.13 -31.93
CA MET A 136 -11.71 35.01 -32.16
C MET A 136 -11.13 33.72 -32.77
N CYS A 137 -11.03 32.68 -31.95
CA CYS A 137 -11.61 31.40 -32.36
C CYS A 137 -12.04 30.56 -31.15
N THR A 138 -13.33 30.29 -31.11
CA THR A 138 -14.10 29.55 -30.10
C THR A 138 -13.74 28.06 -30.16
N ARG A 139 -13.65 27.38 -29.00
CA ARG A 139 -13.50 25.92 -28.90
C ARG A 139 -14.86 25.24 -29.11
N PRO A 140 -14.97 24.17 -29.91
CA PRO A 140 -16.01 23.18 -29.71
C PRO A 140 -15.45 21.96 -28.95
N ILE A 141 -16.21 21.59 -27.91
CA ILE A 141 -16.39 20.32 -27.18
C ILE A 141 -15.33 19.24 -27.37
#